data_AF-A0A514WQ56-F1
#
_entry.id   AF-A0A514WQ56-F1
#
_cell.length_a   1.000
_cell.length_b   1.000
_cell.length_c   1.000
_cell.angle_alpha   90.00
_cell.angle_beta   90.00
_cell.angle_gamma   90.00
#
_symmetry.space_group_name_H-M   'P 1'
#
loop_
_entity.id
_entity.type
_entity.pdbx_description
1 polymer ?
#
loop_
_entity_poly.entity_id
_entity_poly.type
_entity_poly.pdbx_seq_one_letter_code
_entity_poly.pdbx_strand_id
1 'polypeptide(L)'
;MNNNDPQITLRLDQSLCDRIDRLAARNGLTRSAMIRHALRLFATEAESTGASQRRVARTIEYAQLALDVIIRDQYPDVRDKLLAETDKRVEQYHAAR
;
A
#
# COMPACT_ATOMS: atom_id res chain seq x y z
N MET A 1 8.87 -30.74 5.75
CA MET A 1 9.27 -29.54 6.52
C MET A 1 10.78 -29.59 6.65
N ASN A 2 11.51 -28.65 6.05
CA ASN A 2 12.96 -28.66 6.15
C ASN A 2 13.35 -28.15 7.55
N ASN A 3 14.11 -28.95 8.28
CA ASN A 3 14.57 -28.68 9.65
C ASN A 3 15.60 -27.52 9.76
N ASN A 4 15.70 -26.67 8.73
CA ASN A 4 16.76 -25.67 8.57
C ASN A 4 16.24 -24.23 8.56
N ASP A 5 14.94 -24.01 8.81
CA ASP A 5 14.39 -22.66 8.97
C ASP A 5 14.81 -22.08 10.34
N PRO A 6 15.18 -20.80 10.44
CA PRO A 6 15.59 -20.20 11.70
C PRO A 6 14.44 -20.22 12.73
N GLN A 7 14.75 -20.63 13.95
CA GLN A 7 13.81 -20.61 15.08
C GLN A 7 13.81 -19.23 15.73
N ILE A 8 12.62 -18.66 15.88
CA ILE A 8 12.41 -17.36 16.52
C ILE A 8 11.48 -17.55 17.71
N THR A 9 11.85 -16.97 18.86
CA THR A 9 11.01 -16.91 20.06
C THR A 9 10.34 -15.54 20.14
N LEU A 10 9.02 -15.51 20.22
CA LEU A 10 8.23 -14.29 20.29
C LEU A 10 7.53 -14.21 21.64
N ARG A 11 7.56 -13.02 22.25
CA ARG A 11 6.70 -12.70 23.40
C ARG A 11 5.50 -11.92 22.87
N LEU A 12 4.31 -12.44 23.14
CA LEU A 12 3.04 -11.87 22.71
C LEU A 12 2.13 -11.74 23.93
N ASP A 13 1.25 -10.75 23.90
CA ASP A 13 0.25 -10.57 24.94
C ASP A 13 -0.70 -11.77 24.98
N GLN A 14 -1.17 -12.12 26.19
CA GLN A 14 -2.03 -13.28 26.38
C GLN A 14 -3.32 -13.20 25.54
N SER A 15 -3.92 -12.01 25.44
CA SER A 15 -5.12 -11.78 24.63
C SER A 15 -4.91 -12.07 23.14
N LEU A 16 -3.69 -11.85 22.63
CA LEU A 16 -3.31 -12.16 21.26
C LEU A 16 -3.08 -13.66 21.09
N CYS A 17 -2.43 -14.32 22.06
CA CYS A 17 -2.29 -15.77 22.08
C CYS A 17 -3.66 -16.47 22.00
N ASP A 18 -4.62 -16.04 22.83
CA ASP A 18 -5.97 -16.62 22.84
C ASP A 18 -6.70 -16.43 21.50
N ARG A 19 -6.53 -15.26 20.86
CA ARG A 19 -7.09 -15.00 19.53
C ARG A 19 -6.47 -15.91 18.48
N ILE A 20 -5.14 -16.07 18.50
CA ILE A 20 -4.42 -16.94 17.56
C ILE A 20 -4.87 -18.38 17.74
N ASP A 21 -5.05 -18.85 18.99
CA ASP A 21 -5.52 -20.22 19.24
C ASP A 21 -6.92 -20.47 18.70
N ARG A 22 -7.85 -19.53 18.91
CA ARG A 22 -9.18 -19.62 18.33
C ARG A 22 -9.14 -19.68 16.81
N LEU A 23 -8.30 -18.86 16.18
CA LEU A 23 -8.13 -18.87 14.73
C LEU A 23 -7.49 -20.17 14.25
N ALA A 24 -6.45 -20.64 14.93
CA ALA A 24 -5.76 -21.88 14.61
C ALA A 24 -6.72 -23.08 14.68
N ALA A 25 -7.50 -23.19 15.77
CA ALA A 25 -8.51 -24.22 15.94
C ALA A 25 -9.57 -24.18 14.83
N ARG A 26 -10.09 -22.99 14.49
CA ARG A 26 -11.07 -22.83 13.40
C ARG A 26 -10.55 -23.27 12.03
N ASN A 27 -9.24 -23.20 11.81
CA ASN A 27 -8.61 -23.54 10.53
C ASN A 27 -7.94 -24.93 10.56
N GLY A 28 -8.05 -25.70 11.66
CA GLY A 28 -7.37 -26.99 11.80
C GLY A 28 -5.84 -26.89 11.79
N LEU A 29 -5.30 -25.73 12.20
CA LEU A 29 -3.87 -25.44 12.21
C LEU A 29 -3.31 -25.43 13.63
N THR A 30 -2.01 -25.63 13.76
CA THR A 30 -1.31 -25.36 15.02
C THR A 30 -1.11 -23.86 15.22
N ARG A 31 -0.94 -23.41 16.47
CA ARG A 31 -0.61 -22.01 16.79
C ARG A 31 0.59 -21.51 15.98
N SER A 32 1.65 -22.29 15.89
CA SER A 32 2.87 -21.94 15.15
C SER A 32 2.64 -21.88 13.63
N ALA A 33 1.82 -22.76 13.06
CA ALA A 33 1.44 -22.71 11.66
C ALA A 33 0.60 -21.47 11.34
N MET A 34 -0.35 -21.12 12.21
CA MET A 34 -1.17 -19.91 12.09
C MET A 34 -0.32 -18.63 12.15
N ILE A 35 0.60 -18.54 13.12
CA ILE A 35 1.54 -17.41 13.23
C ILE A 35 2.38 -17.29 11.97
N ARG A 36 2.94 -18.41 11.47
CA ARG A 36 3.74 -18.42 10.25
C ARG A 36 2.92 -17.97 9.03
N HIS A 37 1.67 -18.41 8.93
CA HIS A 37 0.78 -18.01 7.85
C HIS A 37 0.49 -16.50 7.88
N ALA A 38 0.15 -15.97 9.06
CA ALA A 38 -0.08 -14.54 9.23
C ALA A 38 1.15 -13.68 8.90
N LEU A 39 2.34 -14.11 9.34
CA LEU A 39 3.59 -13.41 9.03
C LEU A 39 3.93 -13.44 7.54
N ARG A 40 3.66 -14.55 6.85
CA ARG A 40 3.84 -14.63 5.39
C ARG A 40 2.90 -13.69 4.65
N LEU A 41 1.61 -13.70 5.00
CA LEU A 41 0.63 -12.79 4.40
C LEU A 41 1.04 -11.33 4.59
N PHE A 42 1.40 -10.96 5.82
CA PHE A 42 1.86 -9.62 6.13
C PHE A 42 3.10 -9.22 5.31
N ALA A 43 4.11 -10.10 5.23
CA ALA A 43 5.33 -9.82 4.46
C ALA A 43 5.03 -9.61 2.97
N THR A 44 4.20 -10.48 2.38
CA THR A 44 3.77 -10.34 0.98
C THR A 44 2.97 -9.07 0.74
N GLU A 45 2.05 -8.72 1.63
CA GLU A 45 1.28 -7.48 1.55
C GLU A 45 2.19 -6.25 1.69
N ALA A 46 3.12 -6.25 2.64
CA ALA A 46 4.05 -5.16 2.86
C ALA A 46 4.96 -4.91 1.63
N GLU A 47 5.49 -5.98 1.03
CA GLU A 47 6.27 -5.90 -0.21
C GLU A 47 5.42 -5.38 -1.38
N SER A 48 4.19 -5.88 -1.50
CA SER A 48 3.27 -5.47 -2.57
C SER A 48 2.78 -4.03 -2.41
N THR A 49 2.60 -3.53 -1.19
CA THR A 49 2.08 -2.19 -0.91
C THR A 49 3.10 -1.12 -1.32
N GLY A 50 4.37 -1.33 -0.97
CA GLY A 50 5.45 -0.42 -1.39
C GLY A 50 5.68 -0.43 -2.92
N ALA A 51 5.61 -1.60 -3.54
CA ALA A 51 5.71 -1.74 -4.99
C ALA A 51 4.48 -1.15 -5.72
N SER A 52 3.28 -1.33 -5.16
CA SER A 52 2.02 -0.83 -5.71
C SER A 52 1.96 0.69 -5.65
N GLN A 53 2.31 1.31 -4.52
CA GLN A 53 2.34 2.78 -4.40
C GLN A 53 3.33 3.42 -5.37
N ARG A 54 4.56 2.86 -5.50
CA ARG A 54 5.52 3.38 -6.49
C ARG A 54 5.05 3.20 -7.92
N ARG A 55 4.41 2.08 -8.25
CA ARG A 55 3.84 1.85 -9.59
C ARG A 55 2.72 2.83 -9.89
N VAL A 56 1.80 3.03 -8.95
CA VAL A 56 0.69 3.98 -9.09
C VAL A 56 1.23 5.40 -9.27
N ALA A 57 2.17 5.84 -8.42
CA ALA A 57 2.83 7.14 -8.57
C ALA A 57 3.48 7.30 -9.95
N ARG A 58 4.26 6.30 -10.40
CA ARG A 58 4.90 6.34 -11.72
C ARG A 58 3.89 6.44 -12.87
N THR A 59 2.78 5.70 -12.81
CA THR A 59 1.74 5.76 -13.85
C THR A 59 1.04 7.12 -13.86
N ILE A 60 0.73 7.68 -12.69
CA ILE A 60 0.10 9.00 -12.55
C ILE A 60 1.03 10.08 -13.11
N GLU A 61 2.29 10.09 -12.69
CA GLU A 61 3.30 11.06 -13.17
C GLU A 61 3.50 10.96 -14.68
N TYR A 62 3.56 9.74 -15.24
CA TYR A 62 3.66 9.55 -16.68
C TYR A 62 2.46 10.13 -17.42
N ALA A 63 1.24 9.89 -16.92
CA ALA A 63 0.03 10.43 -17.53
C ALA A 63 -0.03 11.96 -17.43
N GLN A 64 0.35 12.53 -16.28
CA GLN A 64 0.44 13.98 -16.08
C GLN A 64 1.45 14.62 -17.04
N LEU A 65 2.62 14.02 -17.19
CA LEU A 65 3.65 14.51 -18.10
C LEU A 65 3.19 14.43 -19.56
N ALA A 66 2.56 13.32 -19.96
CA ALA A 66 2.03 13.17 -21.31
C ALA A 66 0.97 14.24 -21.61
N LEU A 67 0.08 14.54 -20.65
CA LEU A 67 -0.92 15.59 -20.77
C LEU A 67 -0.28 16.98 -20.85
N ASP A 68 0.74 17.29 -20.05
CA ASP A 68 1.44 18.58 -20.12
C ASP A 68 2.14 18.77 -21.47
N VAL A 69 2.73 17.71 -22.04
CA VAL A 69 3.30 17.75 -23.40
C VAL A 69 2.21 18.04 -24.43
N ILE A 70 1.07 17.33 -24.39
CA ILE A 70 -0.04 17.53 -25.32
C ILE A 70 -0.63 18.94 -25.19
N ILE A 71 -0.84 19.43 -23.98
CA ILE A 71 -1.40 20.77 -23.72
C ILE A 71 -0.44 21.85 -24.23
N ARG A 72 0.87 21.72 -23.98
CA ARG A 72 1.86 22.69 -24.46
C ARG A 72 1.91 22.77 -25.98
N ASP A 73 1.76 21.63 -26.65
CA ASP A 73 1.83 21.54 -28.11
C ASP A 73 0.53 22.00 -28.79
N GLN A 74 -0.61 21.48 -28.32
CA GLN A 74 -1.90 21.63 -29.01
C GLN A 74 -2.77 22.75 -28.44
N TYR A 75 -2.58 23.11 -27.16
CA TYR A 75 -3.43 24.07 -26.45
C TYR A 75 -2.61 25.04 -25.57
N PRO A 76 -1.57 25.71 -26.10
CA PRO A 76 -0.67 26.54 -25.29
C PRO A 76 -1.41 27.67 -24.56
N ASP A 77 -2.43 28.26 -25.19
CA ASP A 77 -3.16 29.43 -24.67
C ASP A 77 -4.01 29.14 -23.42
N VAL A 78 -4.32 27.86 -23.14
CA VAL A 78 -5.13 27.48 -21.97
C VAL A 78 -4.30 26.89 -20.84
N ARG A 79 -3.00 26.67 -21.04
CA ARG A 79 -2.12 26.05 -20.05
C ARG A 79 -2.14 26.80 -18.72
N ASP A 80 -1.95 28.12 -18.75
CA ASP A 80 -1.89 28.93 -17.53
C ASP A 80 -3.26 29.01 -16.83
N LYS A 81 -4.35 28.95 -17.59
CA LYS A 81 -5.72 28.87 -17.03
C LYS A 81 -5.94 27.54 -16.31
N LEU A 82 -5.47 26.43 -16.89
CA LEU A 82 -5.55 25.11 -16.29
C LEU A 82 -4.72 25.04 -14.99
N LEU A 83 -3.53 25.64 -14.96
CA LEU A 83 -2.72 25.73 -13.74
C LEU A 83 -3.46 26.53 -12.66
N ALA A 84 -3.93 27.74 -12.97
CA ALA A 84 -4.64 28.58 -12.00
C ALA A 84 -5.92 27.93 -11.45
N GLU A 85 -6.70 27.26 -12.29
CA GLU A 85 -7.90 26.54 -11.85
C GLU A 85 -7.54 25.29 -11.03
N THR A 86 -6.41 24.64 -11.32
CA THR A 86 -5.91 23.52 -10.50
C THR A 86 -5.56 23.99 -9.09
N ASP A 87 -4.80 25.08 -8.97
CA ASP A 87 -4.43 25.67 -7.67
C ASP A 87 -5.68 26.02 -6.85
N LYS A 88 -6.64 26.72 -7.48
CA LYS A 88 -7.92 27.06 -6.85
C LYS A 88 -8.69 25.83 -6.34
N ARG A 89 -8.70 24.73 -7.09
CA ARG A 89 -9.39 23.49 -6.69
C ARG A 89 -8.67 22.78 -5.57
N VAL A 90 -7.34 22.77 -5.57
CA VAL A 90 -6.55 22.24 -4.46
C VAL A 90 -6.85 23.02 -3.18
N GLU A 91 -6.89 24.35 -3.25
CA GLU A 91 -7.30 25.19 -2.11
C GLU A 91 -8.72 24.87 -1.65
N GLN A 92 -9.67 24.80 -2.58
CA GLN A 92 -11.08 24.61 -2.25
C GLN A 92 -11.42 23.23 -1.66
N TYR A 93 -10.78 22.17 -2.16
CA TYR A 93 -11.16 20.78 -1.83
C TYR A 93 -10.12 20.04 -0.97
N HIS A 94 -8.88 20.52 -0.92
CA HIS A 94 -7.76 19.81 -0.32
C HIS A 94 -6.93 20.64 0.67
N ALA A 95 -7.05 21.98 0.70
CA ALA A 95 -6.39 22.83 1.71
C ALA A 95 -7.18 22.97 3.02
N ALA A 96 -8.25 22.19 3.22
CA ALA A 96 -8.91 22.08 4.52
C ALA A 96 -8.09 21.17 5.47
N ARG A 97 -7.05 21.75 6.10
CA ARG A 97 -6.57 21.35 7.43
C ARG A 97 -5.75 22.45 8.09
#